data_AF-A0AAW9GTJ2-F1
#
_entry.id   AF-A0AAW9GTJ2-F1
#
_cell.length_a   1.000
_cell.length_b   1.000
_cell.length_c   1.000
_cell.angle_alpha   90.00
_cell.angle_beta   90.00
_cell.angle_gamma   90.00
#
_symmetry.space_group_name_H-M   'P 1'
#
loop_
_entity.id
_entity.type
_entity.pdbx_description
1 polymer ?
#
loop_
_entity_poly.entity_id
_entity_poly.type
_entity_poly.pdbx_seq_one_letter_code
_entity_poly.pdbx_strand_id
1 'polypeptide(L)'
;MNPYYIYALKDPRRTPAIPFYIGKGTGIRAWEHTLRVDKTRKGERIEKIKADGYDVITAVLADDLTEYQALKLEAELISAFGSELAGGC
;
A
#
# COMPACT_ATOMS: atom_id res chain seq x y z
N MET A 1 19.46 -1.90 12.17
CA MET A 1 18.68 -1.71 10.94
C MET A 1 17.24 -1.96 11.31
N ASN A 2 16.38 -0.95 11.16
CA ASN A 2 15.00 -1.09 11.60
C ASN A 2 14.20 -1.78 10.49
N PRO A 3 13.37 -2.79 10.81
CA PRO A 3 12.77 -3.64 9.78
C PRO A 3 11.53 -3.02 9.12
N TYR A 4 11.04 -1.86 9.59
CA TYR A 4 9.77 -1.31 9.15
C TYR A 4 9.94 -0.29 8.02
N TYR A 5 8.96 -0.33 7.12
CA TYR A 5 8.82 0.63 6.04
C TYR A 5 7.34 0.87 5.76
N ILE A 6 7.04 2.00 5.15
CA ILE A 6 5.72 2.33 4.63
C ILE A 6 5.74 2.18 3.12
N TYR A 7 4.72 1.53 2.57
CA TYR A 7 4.53 1.39 1.14
C TYR A 7 3.12 1.81 0.71
N ALA A 8 2.99 2.16 -0.57
CA ALA A 8 1.73 2.43 -1.21
C ALA A 8 1.53 1.52 -2.41
N LEU A 9 0.28 1.09 -2.61
CA LEU A 9 -0.16 0.47 -3.87
C LEU A 9 -0.86 1.53 -4.71
N LYS A 10 -0.48 1.64 -5.97
CA LYS A 10 -0.99 2.65 -6.90
C LYS A 10 -1.68 2.00 -8.09
N ASP A 11 -2.77 2.64 -8.52
CA ASP A 11 -3.58 2.27 -9.67
C ASP A 11 -3.00 2.96 -10.92
N PRO A 12 -2.41 2.21 -11.86
CA PRO A 12 -1.77 2.78 -13.06
C PRO A 12 -2.77 3.19 -14.14
N ARG A 13 -4.07 2.87 -14.00
CA ARG A 13 -5.10 3.19 -15.01
C ARG A 13 -5.34 4.69 -15.16
N ARG A 14 -4.79 5.51 -14.25
CA ARG A 14 -4.80 6.98 -14.32
C ARG A 14 -3.37 7.51 -14.33
N THR A 15 -3.18 8.66 -14.98
CA THR A 15 -1.88 9.36 -15.02
C THR A 15 -2.03 10.74 -14.37
N PRO A 16 -1.28 11.04 -13.29
CA PRO A 16 -0.33 10.17 -12.60
C PRO A 16 -1.03 9.02 -11.84
N ALA A 17 -0.30 7.93 -11.60
CA ALA A 17 -0.81 6.75 -10.89
C ALA A 17 -1.25 7.13 -9.47
N ILE A 18 -2.48 6.77 -9.11
CA ILE A 18 -3.12 7.24 -7.87
C ILE A 18 -2.95 6.16 -6.79
N PRO A 19 -2.40 6.49 -5.60
CA PRO A 19 -2.37 5.54 -4.49
C PRO A 19 -3.79 5.19 -4.07
N PHE A 20 -4.07 3.90 -3.85
CA PHE A 20 -5.34 3.40 -3.35
C PHE A 20 -5.21 2.59 -2.06
N TYR A 21 -3.98 2.38 -1.57
CA TYR A 21 -3.70 1.72 -0.31
C TYR A 21 -2.37 2.21 0.23
N ILE A 22 -2.30 2.40 1.54
CA ILE A 22 -1.06 2.68 2.29
C ILE A 22 -0.97 1.64 3.41
N GLY A 23 0.21 1.07 3.61
CA GLY A 23 0.41 0.11 4.68
C GLY A 23 1.83 0.06 5.20
N LYS A 24 1.95 -0.35 6.46
CA LYS A 24 3.21 -0.76 7.09
C LYS A 24 3.62 -2.17 6.66
N GLY A 25 4.90 -2.32 6.31
CA GLY A 25 5.52 -3.60 5.98
C GLY A 25 6.76 -3.88 6.82
N THR A 26 7.09 -5.16 6.95
CA THR A 26 8.41 -5.63 7.40
C THR A 26 8.89 -6.75 6.47
N GLY A 27 10.17 -6.79 6.13
CA GLY A 27 10.70 -7.79 5.18
C GLY A 27 9.98 -7.76 3.81
N ILE A 28 9.57 -8.91 3.29
CA ILE A 28 8.94 -9.05 1.95
C ILE A 28 7.42 -8.76 1.91
N ARG A 29 6.82 -8.31 3.02
CA ARG A 29 5.34 -8.18 3.14
C ARG A 29 4.67 -7.35 2.05
N ALA A 30 5.32 -6.31 1.52
CA ALA A 30 4.75 -5.50 0.43
C ALA A 30 4.60 -6.28 -0.88
N TRP A 31 5.38 -7.35 -1.08
CA TRP A 31 5.30 -8.22 -2.24
C TRP A 31 4.31 -9.38 -2.06
N GLU A 32 4.10 -9.85 -0.82
CA GLU A 32 3.12 -10.91 -0.52
C GLU A 32 1.67 -10.49 -0.82
N HIS A 33 1.31 -9.23 -0.57
CA HIS A 33 -0.05 -8.74 -0.86
C HIS A 33 -0.36 -8.62 -2.36
N THR A 34 0.66 -8.56 -3.21
CA THR A 34 0.47 -8.60 -4.68
C THR A 34 0.28 -10.04 -5.17
N LEU A 35 0.70 -11.04 -4.39
CA LEU A 35 0.66 -12.47 -4.68
C LEU A 35 -0.56 -13.19 -4.09
N ARG A 36 -1.05 -12.78 -2.92
CA ARG A 36 -2.29 -13.28 -2.30
C ARG A 36 -3.33 -12.19 -2.26
N VAL A 37 -4.26 -12.24 -3.22
CA VAL A 37 -5.43 -11.37 -3.23
C VAL A 37 -6.39 -11.85 -2.15
N ASP A 38 -6.48 -11.10 -1.05
CA ASP A 38 -7.47 -11.33 0.00
C ASP A 38 -8.83 -10.72 -0.40
N LYS A 39 -9.95 -11.21 0.16
CA LYS A 39 -11.32 -10.69 -0.08
C LYS A 39 -11.60 -9.32 0.55
N THR A 40 -10.58 -8.47 0.65
CA THR A 40 -10.66 -7.11 1.18
C THR A 40 -10.91 -6.11 0.05
N ARG A 41 -11.38 -4.90 0.37
CA ARG A 41 -11.53 -3.80 -0.62
C ARG A 41 -10.26 -3.55 -1.45
N LYS A 42 -9.09 -3.76 -0.84
CA LYS A 42 -7.77 -3.73 -1.51
C LYS A 42 -7.65 -4.83 -2.57
N GLY A 43 -7.95 -6.08 -2.21
CA GLY A 43 -7.85 -7.21 -3.12
C GLY A 43 -8.79 -7.08 -4.32
N GLU A 44 -10.04 -6.69 -4.09
CA GLU A 44 -11.00 -6.42 -5.18
C GLU A 44 -10.50 -5.32 -6.14
N ARG A 45 -9.80 -4.30 -5.61
CA ARG A 45 -9.19 -3.25 -6.43
C ARG A 45 -8.02 -3.79 -7.26
N ILE A 46 -7.17 -4.63 -6.68
CA ILE A 46 -6.06 -5.30 -7.36
C ILE A 46 -6.60 -6.19 -8.49
N GLU A 47 -7.64 -6.99 -8.24
CA GLU A 47 -8.26 -7.85 -9.26
C GLU A 47 -8.83 -7.03 -10.42
N LYS A 48 -9.51 -5.92 -10.14
CA LYS A 48 -10.02 -5.02 -11.19
C LYS A 48 -8.89 -4.46 -12.05
N ILE A 49 -7.79 -3.99 -11.42
CA ILE A 49 -6.62 -3.48 -12.14
C ILE A 49 -6.01 -4.56 -13.04
N LYS A 50 -5.86 -5.79 -12.53
CA LYS A 50 -5.36 -6.94 -13.29
C LYS A 50 -6.30 -7.36 -14.42
N ALA A 51 -7.62 -7.32 -14.19
CA ALA A 51 -8.63 -7.65 -15.20
C ALA A 51 -8.63 -6.66 -16.38
N ASP A 52 -8.29 -5.38 -16.13
CA ASP A 52 -8.08 -4.37 -17.17
C ASP A 52 -6.72 -4.51 -17.90
N GLY A 53 -5.92 -5.53 -17.57
CA GLY A 53 -4.62 -5.80 -18.20
C GLY A 53 -3.45 -4.98 -17.63
N TYR A 54 -3.60 -4.39 -16.44
CA TYR A 54 -2.56 -3.61 -15.77
C TYR A 54 -2.03 -4.32 -14.52
N ASP A 55 -0.78 -4.00 -14.15
CA ASP A 55 -0.19 -4.43 -12.89
C ASP A 55 -0.15 -3.30 -11.86
N VAL A 56 -0.47 -3.65 -10.61
CA VAL A 56 -0.44 -2.71 -9.49
C VAL A 56 0.99 -2.25 -9.22
N ILE A 57 1.19 -0.94 -9.08
CA ILE A 57 2.50 -0.37 -8.78
C ILE A 57 2.69 -0.32 -7.27
N THR A 58 3.71 -1.00 -6.76
CA THR A 58 4.15 -0.90 -5.36
C THR A 58 5.26 0.13 -5.25
N ALA A 59 5.12 1.10 -4.35
CA ALA A 59 6.14 2.12 -4.08
C ALA A 59 6.44 2.21 -2.59
N VAL A 60 7.71 2.14 -2.21
CA VAL A 60 8.15 2.44 -0.84
C VAL A 60 8.15 3.96 -0.66
N LEU A 61 7.50 4.44 0.40
CA LEU A 61 7.41 5.86 0.73
C LEU A 61 8.46 6.27 1.76
N ALA A 62 8.79 5.37 2.70
CA ALA A 62 9.83 5.54 3.71
C ALA A 62 10.27 4.19 4.27
N ASP A 63 11.56 4.03 4.57
CA ASP A 63 12.18 2.82 5.11
C ASP A 63 13.12 3.12 6.28
N ASP A 64 13.72 2.07 6.87
CA ASP A 64 14.53 2.09 8.11
C ASP A 64 13.82 2.75 9.31
N LEU A 65 12.49 2.55 9.39
CA LEU A 65 11.67 3.13 10.46
C LEU A 65 11.61 2.20 11.66
N THR A 66 11.59 2.79 12.86
CA THR A 66 11.09 2.08 14.05
C THR A 66 9.59 1.83 13.94
N GLU A 67 9.06 0.89 14.72
CA GLU A 67 7.62 0.62 14.72
C GLU A 67 6.77 1.85 15.03
N TYR A 68 7.21 2.64 16.03
CA TYR A 68 6.52 3.87 16.43
C TYR A 68 6.50 4.90 15.30
N GLN A 69 7.64 5.10 14.61
CA GLN A 69 7.71 6.01 13.47
C GLN A 69 6.83 5.53 12.31
N ALA A 70 6.83 4.23 12.03
CA ALA A 70 5.99 3.66 10.98
C ALA A 70 4.50 3.85 11.29
N LEU A 71 4.06 3.58 12.52
CA LEU A 71 2.67 3.80 12.94
C LEU A 71 2.25 5.25 12.82
N LYS A 72 3.10 6.19 13.27
CA LYS A 72 2.82 7.62 13.16
C LYS A 72 2.70 8.05 11.70
N LEU A 73 3.67 7.64 10.88
CA LEU A 73 3.70 8.01 9.46
C LEU A 73 2.52 7.42 8.67
N GLU A 74 2.13 6.18 8.97
CA GLU A 74 0.94 5.54 8.40
C GLU A 74 -0.32 6.36 8.70
N ALA A 75 -0.52 6.77 9.96
CA ALA A 75 -1.66 7.59 10.35
C ALA A 75 -1.65 8.97 9.67
N GLU A 76 -0.49 9.62 9.60
CA GLU A 76 -0.33 10.91 8.91
C GLU A 76 -0.63 10.80 7.42
N LEU A 77 -0.16 9.75 6.75
CA LEU A 77 -0.41 9.53 5.33
C LEU A 77 -1.87 9.16 5.04
N ILE A 78 -2.51 8.34 5.86
CA ILE A 78 -3.96 8.06 5.74
C ILE A 78 -4.76 9.35 5.90
N SER A 79 -4.38 10.21 6.85
CA SER A 79 -5.01 11.53 7.04
C SER A 79 -4.81 12.44 5.82
N ALA A 80 -3.59 12.50 5.28
CA ALA A 80 -3.24 13.38 4.15
C ALA A 80 -3.88 12.97 2.82
N PHE A 81 -4.04 11.67 2.58
CA PHE A 81 -4.54 11.16 1.31
C PHE A 81 -6.01 10.69 1.36
N GLY A 82 -6.64 10.67 2.54
CA GLY A 82 -8.08 10.43 2.72
C GLY A 82 -8.46 9.00 3.10
N SER A 83 -9.66 8.86 3.68
CA SER A 83 -10.21 7.63 4.27
C SER A 83 -10.45 6.46 3.29
N GLU A 84 -10.30 6.68 1.98
CA GLU A 84 -10.37 5.61 0.98
C GLU A 84 -9.15 4.68 0.99
N LEU A 85 -8.07 5.05 1.67
CA LEU A 85 -6.79 4.34 1.68
C LEU A 85 -6.57 3.42 2.86
N ALA A 86 -7.64 3.13 3.62
CA ALA A 86 -7.64 2.40 4.89
C ALA A 86 -6.55 1.31 4.95
N GLY A 87 -5.45 1.65 5.63
CA GLY A 87 -4.37 0.75 5.95
C GLY A 87 -4.79 -0.16 7.09
N GLY A 88 -5.00 -1.43 6.77
CA GLY A 88 -4.96 -2.57 7.70
C GLY A 88 -5.96 -2.58 8.85
N CYS A 89 -7.06 -3.32 8.69
CA CYS A 89 -7.49 -4.26 9.73
C CYS A 89 -6.96 -5.64 9.37
#